data_AF-A0A8K0WGY9-F1
#
_entry.id   AF-A0A8K0WGY9-F1
#
_cell.length_a   1.000
_cell.length_b   1.000
_cell.length_c   1.000
_cell.angle_alpha   90.00
_cell.angle_beta   90.00
_cell.angle_gamma   90.00
#
_symmetry.space_group_name_H-M   'P 1'
#
loop_
_entity.id
_entity.type
_entity.pdbx_description
1 polymer ?
#
loop_
_entity_poly.entity_id
_entity_poly.type
_entity_poly.pdbx_seq_one_letter_code
_entity_poly.pdbx_strand_id
1 'polypeptide(L)'
;MALNKCRLLESRNIADALALFYLPSIETLSVLIDNPTVFPWPFSSLPSPTTLESLEIFRLLESRLAPILSVTNNLKKLRYN
;
A
#
# COMPACT_ATOMS: atom_id res chain seq x y z
N MET A 1 -19.86 -10.25 -8.61
CA MET A 1 -18.57 -10.52 -7.94
C MET A 1 -18.14 -9.21 -7.30
N ALA A 2 -18.26 -9.10 -5.98
CA ALA A 2 -17.98 -7.84 -5.28
C ALA A 2 -16.46 -7.68 -5.15
N LEU A 3 -15.91 -6.66 -5.80
CA LEU A 3 -14.51 -6.27 -5.61
C LEU A 3 -14.36 -5.78 -4.17
N ASN A 4 -13.60 -6.50 -3.35
CA ASN A 4 -13.24 -6.06 -2.00
C ASN A 4 -12.29 -4.85 -2.13
N LYS A 5 -12.89 -3.67 -2.14
CA LYS A 5 -12.21 -2.38 -2.34
C LYS A 5 -12.05 -1.66 -1.01
N CYS A 6 -10.83 -1.59 -0.49
CA CYS A 6 -10.50 -0.74 0.65
C CYS A 6 -10.26 0.69 0.14
N ARG A 7 -11.21 1.60 0.38
CA ARG A 7 -11.13 2.99 -0.09
C ARG A 7 -10.88 3.93 1.10
N LEU A 8 -9.72 4.58 1.09
CA LEU A 8 -9.34 5.77 1.85
C LEU A 8 -9.82 5.81 3.30
N LEU A 9 -9.08 5.15 4.19
CA LEU A 9 -8.94 5.69 5.54
C LEU A 9 -7.94 6.85 5.41
N GLU A 10 -8.38 8.08 5.65
CA GLU A 10 -7.53 9.27 5.81
C GLU A 10 -6.67 9.12 7.08
N SER A 11 -5.87 8.05 7.16
CA SER A 11 -4.99 7.81 8.28
C SER A 11 -3.83 8.79 8.17
N ARG A 12 -3.86 9.82 9.02
CA ARG A 12 -2.71 10.73 9.21
C ARG A 12 -1.47 10.01 9.75
N ASN A 13 -1.62 8.77 10.21
CA ASN A 13 -0.54 7.92 10.68
C ASN A 13 -0.07 6.97 9.57
N ILE A 14 1.23 7.03 9.25
CA ILE A 14 1.87 6.17 8.25
C ILE A 14 1.72 4.69 8.61
N ALA A 15 1.79 4.32 9.90
CA ALA A 15 1.69 2.93 10.33
C ALA A 15 0.33 2.30 9.96
N ASP A 16 -0.75 3.06 10.07
CA ASP A 16 -2.09 2.61 9.72
C ASP A 16 -2.23 2.38 8.21
N ALA A 17 -1.66 3.28 7.40
CA ALA A 17 -1.60 3.12 5.94
C ALA A 17 -0.80 1.88 5.54
N LEU A 18 0.33 1.62 6.21
CA LEU A 18 1.17 0.44 5.97
C LEU A 18 0.51 -0.87 6.43
N ALA A 19 -0.35 -0.82 7.46
CA ALA A 19 -1.09 -1.99 7.92
C ALA A 19 -2.03 -2.56 6.85
N LEU A 20 -2.51 -1.73 5.90
CA LEU A 20 -3.40 -2.16 4.82
C LEU A 20 -2.74 -3.19 3.88
N PHE A 21 -1.41 -3.20 3.77
CA PHE A 21 -0.68 -4.16 2.95
C PHE A 21 -0.69 -5.59 3.53
N TYR A 22 -1.13 -5.79 4.77
CA TYR A 22 -1.25 -7.10 5.41
C TYR A 22 -2.63 -7.75 5.22
N LEU A 23 -3.56 -7.08 4.54
CA LEU A 23 -4.89 -7.64 4.32
C LEU A 23 -4.83 -8.83 3.34
N PRO A 24 -5.31 -10.03 3.72
CA PRO A 24 -5.01 -11.28 3.00
C PRO A 24 -5.78 -11.49 1.68
N SER A 25 -6.72 -10.61 1.33
CA SER A 25 -7.62 -10.81 0.19
C SER A 25 -8.03 -9.50 -0.49
N ILE A 26 -7.15 -8.49 -0.45
CA ILE A 26 -7.36 -7.25 -1.18
C ILE A 26 -6.79 -7.38 -2.59
N GLU A 27 -7.58 -7.00 -3.59
CA GLU A 27 -7.15 -6.96 -4.99
C GLU A 27 -6.80 -5.54 -5.44
N THR A 28 -7.44 -4.55 -4.84
CA THR A 28 -7.25 -3.13 -5.14
C THR A 28 -7.09 -2.34 -3.86
N LEU A 29 -6.00 -1.58 -3.76
CA LEU A 29 -5.69 -0.69 -2.65
C LEU A 29 -5.52 0.75 -3.16
N SER A 30 -6.23 1.69 -2.54
CA SER A 30 -5.97 3.13 -2.70
C SER A 30 -5.52 3.66 -1.35
N VAL A 31 -4.27 4.14 -1.27
CA VAL A 31 -3.62 4.53 -0.01
C VAL A 31 -2.93 5.88 -0.14
N LEU A 32 -2.96 6.65 0.94
CA LEU A 32 -2.29 7.93 1.06
C LEU A 32 -1.07 7.76 1.99
N ILE A 33 0.12 8.11 1.51
CA ILE A 33 1.39 7.94 2.25
C ILE A 33 2.18 9.24 2.12
N ASP A 34 2.38 9.94 3.25
CA ASP A 34 2.94 11.29 3.27
C ASP A 34 4.46 11.31 3.43
N ASN A 35 5.18 11.04 2.34
CA ASN A 35 6.63 11.19 2.21
C ASN A 35 7.52 10.75 3.39
N PRO A 36 7.31 9.55 3.95
CA PRO A 36 8.18 9.05 5.01
C PRO A 36 9.65 8.99 4.56
N THR A 37 10.55 9.38 5.46
CA THR A 37 11.97 9.05 5.35
C THR A 37 12.24 7.56 5.63
N VAL A 38 11.42 6.95 6.49
CA VAL A 38 11.46 5.54 6.88
C VAL A 38 10.05 4.97 6.81
N PHE A 39 9.91 3.72 6.35
CA PHE A 39 8.64 3.00 6.31
C PHE A 39 8.50 2.10 7.55
N PRO A 40 7.81 2.56 8.62
CA PRO A 40 7.63 1.79 9.84
C PRO A 40 6.54 0.72 9.62
N TRP A 41 6.89 -0.38 8.98
CA TRP A 41 6.00 -1.52 8.86
C TRP A 41 5.53 -1.95 10.26
N PRO A 42 4.21 -2.16 10.48
CA PRO A 42 3.66 -2.41 11.81
C PRO A 42 4.07 -3.77 12.41
N PHE A 43 4.55 -4.70 11.58
CA PHE A 43 5.00 -6.02 12.01
C PHE A 43 6.47 -6.25 11.65
N SER A 44 7.12 -7.18 12.35
CA SER A 44 8.52 -7.55 12.11
C SER A 44 8.76 -8.20 10.75
N SER A 45 7.75 -8.90 10.22
CA SER A 45 7.76 -9.43 8.85
C SER A 45 7.20 -8.39 7.87
N LEU A 46 7.83 -8.26 6.71
CA LEU A 46 7.27 -7.47 5.60
C LEU A 46 5.95 -8.09 5.11
N PRO A 47 5.00 -7.27 4.62
CA PRO A 47 3.78 -7.81 4.04
C PRO A 47 4.07 -8.58 2.75
N SER A 48 3.24 -9.57 2.47
CA SER A 48 3.24 -10.31 1.20
C SER A 48 1.80 -10.35 0.67
N PRO A 49 1.29 -9.24 0.10
CA PRO A 49 -0.06 -9.13 -0.40
C PRO A 49 -0.19 -9.86 -1.74
N THR A 50 -0.27 -11.19 -1.69
CA THR A 50 -0.26 -12.05 -2.89
C THR A 50 -1.45 -11.81 -3.82
N THR A 51 -2.57 -11.28 -3.32
CA THR A 51 -3.76 -10.98 -4.12
C THR A 51 -3.80 -9.54 -4.66
N LEU A 52 -2.89 -8.66 -4.23
CA LEU A 52 -2.96 -7.24 -4.59
C LEU A 52 -2.46 -7.01 -6.02
N GLU A 53 -3.39 -6.68 -6.92
CA GLU A 53 -3.11 -6.49 -8.34
C GLU A 53 -3.13 -5.02 -8.77
N SER A 54 -3.84 -4.15 -8.03
CA SER A 54 -3.95 -2.73 -8.34
C SER A 54 -3.66 -1.87 -7.13
N LEU A 55 -2.74 -0.93 -7.28
CA LEU A 55 -2.32 -0.02 -6.23
C LEU A 55 -2.43 1.40 -6.74
N GLU A 56 -3.10 2.22 -5.96
CA GLU A 56 -3.12 3.67 -6.11
C GLU A 56 -2.47 4.30 -4.89
N ILE A 57 -1.47 5.14 -5.13
CA ILE A 57 -0.73 5.85 -4.08
C ILE A 57 -0.89 7.36 -4.29
N PHE A 58 -1.19 8.06 -3.21
CA PHE A 58 -1.26 9.53 -3.17
C PHE A 58 -0.20 10.12 -2.25
N ARG A 59 0.35 11.28 -2.64
CA ARG A 59 1.26 12.14 -1.84
C ARG A 59 2.63 11.54 -1.50
N LEU A 60 2.98 10.40 -2.09
CA LEU A 60 4.31 9.82 -1.96
C LEU A 60 5.21 10.40 -3.06
N LEU A 61 6.49 10.62 -2.77
CA LEU A 61 7.49 11.01 -3.74
C LEU A 61 7.92 9.77 -4.53
N GLU A 62 8.21 9.95 -5.81
CA GLU A 62 8.61 8.86 -6.69
C GLU A 62 9.87 8.14 -6.17
N SER A 63 10.83 8.91 -5.62
CA SER A 63 12.03 8.40 -4.97
C SER A 63 11.76 7.52 -3.73
N ARG A 64 10.52 7.51 -3.22
CA ARG A 64 10.06 6.72 -2.09
C ARG A 64 9.15 5.56 -2.49
N LEU A 65 8.96 5.29 -3.79
CA LEU A 65 8.17 4.15 -4.23
C LEU A 65 8.84 2.80 -3.97
N ALA A 66 10.17 2.73 -4.05
CA ALA A 66 10.90 1.47 -4.00
C ALA A 66 10.56 0.56 -2.78
N PRO A 67 10.47 1.08 -1.54
CA PRO A 67 10.07 0.27 -0.38
C PRO A 67 8.63 -0.28 -0.43
N ILE A 68 7.72 0.39 -1.15
CA ILE A 68 6.36 -0.11 -1.35
C ILE A 68 6.34 -1.15 -2.47
N LEU A 69 7.03 -0.89 -3.57
CA LEU A 69 7.05 -1.80 -4.72
C LEU A 69 7.78 -3.12 -4.41
N SER A 70 8.74 -3.12 -3.49
CA SER A 70 9.46 -4.34 -3.09
C SER A 70 8.57 -5.37 -2.37
N VAL A 71 7.45 -4.94 -1.78
CA VAL A 71 6.50 -5.83 -1.08
C VAL A 71 5.30 -6.19 -1.96
N THR A 72 4.96 -5.40 -2.99
CA THR A 72 3.82 -5.65 -3.88
C THR A 72 4.22 -6.37 -5.17
N ASN A 73 4.74 -7.60 -5.04
CA ASN A 73 5.35 -8.33 -6.16
C ASN A 73 4.37 -8.80 -7.24
N ASN A 74 3.07 -8.87 -6.96
CA ASN A 74 2.02 -9.30 -7.91
C ASN A 74 1.27 -8.13 -8.57
N LEU A 75 1.80 -6.91 -8.44
CA LEU A 75 1.13 -5.71 -8.89
C LEU A 75 1.07 -5.64 -10.43
N LYS A 76 -0.14 -5.50 -10.97
CA LYS A 76 -0.39 -5.35 -12.42
C LYS A 76 -0.68 -3.90 -12.82
N LYS A 77 -1.17 -3.08 -11.88
CA LYS A 77 -1.53 -1.68 -12.10
C LYS A 77 -1.00 -0.82 -10.97
N LEU A 78 -0.26 0.22 -11.33
CA LEU A 78 0.16 1.29 -10.42
C LEU A 78 -0.44 2.61 -10.92
N ARG A 79 -1.19 3.31 -10.07
CA ARG A 79 -1.55 4.71 -10.25
C ARG A 79 -0.83 5.53 -9.18
N TYR A 80 -0.04 6.50 -9.62
CA TYR A 80 0.76 7.36 -8.75
C TYR A 80 0.48 8.82 -9.12
N ASN A 81 0.19 9.65 -8.12
CA ASN A 81 -0.11 11.07 -8.31
C ASN A 81 0.21 11.92 -7.08
#